data_AF-Q67T56-F1
#
_entry.id   AF-Q67T56-F1
#
_cell.length_a   1.000
_cell.length_b   1.000
_cell.length_c   1.000
_cell.angle_alpha   90.00
_cell.angle_beta   90.00
_cell.angle_gamma   90.00
#
_symmetry.space_group_name_H-M   'P 1'
#
loop_
_entity.id
_entity.type
_entity.pdbx_description
1 polymer ?
#
loop_
_entity_poly.entity_id
_entity_poly.type
_entity_poly.pdbx_seq_one_letter_code
_entity_poly.pdbx_strand_id
1 'polypeptide(L)'
;MAGVEGWELLMALAGVCALATFILYGADKYFAVKGRWRVPERTLLLCALLPGGPFGALAGMRLFRHKTRKASFLAINAGGCIVQLLLASLVVDGPTGA
;
A
#
# COMPACT_ATOMS: atom_id res chain seq x y z
N MET A 1 -15.58 -27.62 8.65
CA MET A 1 -15.15 -26.21 8.66
C MET A 1 -14.29 -26.06 7.43
N ALA A 2 -14.72 -25.29 6.42
CA ALA A 2 -13.86 -25.01 5.27
C ALA A 2 -12.56 -24.39 5.82
N GLY A 3 -11.41 -24.98 5.47
CA GLY A 3 -10.12 -24.41 5.85
C GLY A 3 -9.97 -23.05 5.18
N VAL A 4 -9.29 -22.11 5.84
CA VAL A 4 -8.90 -20.85 5.20
C VAL A 4 -8.01 -21.19 4.01
N GLU A 5 -8.44 -20.78 2.83
CA GLU A 5 -7.69 -21.02 1.60
C GLU A 5 -6.49 -20.07 1.51
N GLY A 6 -5.43 -20.47 0.81
CA GLY A 6 -4.18 -19.69 0.76
C GLY A 6 -4.34 -18.26 0.20
N TRP A 7 -5.31 -18.06 -0.69
CA TRP A 7 -5.63 -16.75 -1.26
C TRP A 7 -6.33 -15.83 -0.26
N GLU A 8 -7.08 -16.36 0.70
CA GLU A 8 -7.74 -15.58 1.75
C GLU A 8 -6.71 -14.96 2.68
N LEU A 9 -5.68 -15.72 3.06
CA LEU A 9 -4.52 -15.26 3.83
C LEU A 9 -3.76 -14.14 3.10
N LEU A 10 -3.58 -14.29 1.79
CA LEU A 10 -2.90 -13.28 0.97
C LEU A 10 -3.69 -11.96 0.93
N MET A 11 -5.01 -12.03 0.76
CA MET A 11 -5.87 -10.84 0.76
C MET A 11 -5.94 -10.19 2.14
N ALA A 12 -6.01 -10.99 3.21
CA ALA A 12 -5.96 -10.48 4.58
C ALA A 12 -4.63 -9.76 4.87
N LEU A 13 -3.48 -10.35 4.46
CA LEU A 13 -2.17 -9.74 4.59
C LEU A 13 -2.07 -8.43 3.81
N ALA A 14 -2.57 -8.40 2.57
CA ALA A 14 -2.60 -7.19 1.75
C ALA A 14 -3.43 -6.07 2.42
N GLY A 15 -4.58 -6.41 3.02
CA GLY A 15 -5.40 -5.47 3.78
C GLY A 15 -4.67 -4.88 5.00
N VAL A 16 -3.97 -5.72 5.77
CA VAL A 16 -3.15 -5.27 6.92
C VAL A 16 -2.02 -4.36 6.47
N CYS A 17 -1.30 -4.72 5.41
CA CYS A 17 -0.24 -3.90 4.82
C CYS A 17 -0.78 -2.56 4.31
N ALA A 18 -1.94 -2.54 3.66
CA ALA A 18 -2.59 -1.30 3.22
C ALA A 18 -2.89 -0.36 4.40
N LEU A 19 -3.48 -0.89 5.48
CA LEU A 19 -3.79 -0.11 6.67
C LEU A 19 -2.52 0.42 7.36
N ALA A 20 -1.49 -0.42 7.50
CA ALA A 20 -0.21 -0.03 8.08
C ALA A 20 0.46 1.10 7.27
N THR A 21 0.47 0.99 5.94
CA THR A 21 1.01 2.03 5.06
C THR A 21 0.21 3.33 5.17
N PHE A 22 -1.12 3.27 5.24
CA PHE A 22 -1.96 4.44 5.46
C PHE A 22 -1.63 5.16 6.76
N ILE A 23 -1.51 4.42 7.87
CA ILE A 23 -1.15 4.97 9.18
C ILE A 23 0.24 5.61 9.13
N LEU A 24 1.21 4.98 8.46
CA LEU A 24 2.56 5.51 8.34
C LEU A 24 2.60 6.86 7.60
N TYR A 25 1.81 7.02 6.54
CA TYR A 25 1.66 8.30 5.84
C TYR A 25 1.00 9.39 6.71
N GLY A 26 0.04 9.00 7.55
CA GLY A 26 -0.55 9.89 8.55
C GLY A 26 0.43 10.31 9.64
N ALA A 27 1.21 9.35 10.14
CA ALA A 27 2.25 9.58 11.13
C ALA A 27 3.34 10.52 10.59
N ASP A 28 3.76 10.36 9.34
CA ASP A 28 4.73 11.28 8.70
C ASP A 28 4.21 12.72 8.70
N LYS A 29 2.93 12.94 8.36
CA LYS A 29 2.32 14.28 8.46
C LYS A 29 2.29 14.79 9.90
N TYR A 30 1.91 13.95 10.85
CA TYR A 30 1.85 14.33 12.26
C TYR A 30 3.24 14.74 12.81
N PHE A 31 4.29 13.98 12.48
CA PHE A 31 5.66 14.34 12.85
C PHE A 31 6.14 15.60 12.16
N ALA A 32 5.75 15.83 10.90
CA ALA A 32 6.05 17.07 10.19
C ALA A 32 5.40 18.31 10.84
N VAL A 33 4.18 18.18 11.36
CA VAL A 33 3.48 19.27 12.08
C VAL A 33 4.11 19.51 13.45
N LYS A 34 4.48 18.45 14.17
CA LYS A 34 5.09 18.56 15.51
C LYS A 34 6.60 18.86 15.49
N GLY A 35 7.20 19.09 14.32
CA GLY A 35 8.64 19.35 14.20
C GLY A 35 9.52 18.19 14.68
N ARG A 36 8.99 16.97 14.70
CA ARG A 36 9.73 15.77 15.11
C ARG A 36 10.47 15.14 13.94
N TRP A 37 11.29 14.13 14.23
CA TRP A 37 11.99 13.36 13.21
C TRP A 37 11.01 12.77 12.19
N ARG A 38 11.20 13.11 10.91
CA ARG A 38 10.34 12.66 9.80
C ARG A 38 10.67 11.24 9.39
N VAL A 39 9.70 10.52 8.81
CA VAL A 39 9.95 9.19 8.28
C VAL A 39 10.78 9.33 6.99
N PRO A 40 11.86 8.54 6.81
CA PRO A 40 12.64 8.57 5.59
C PRO A 40 11.75 8.30 4.37
N GLU A 41 11.94 9.07 3.30
CA GLU A 41 11.09 8.93 2.10
C GLU A 41 11.21 7.53 1.48
N ARG A 42 12.40 6.93 1.56
CA ARG A 42 12.64 5.56 1.10
C ARG A 42 11.72 4.56 1.81
N THR A 43 11.54 4.69 3.12
CA THR A 43 10.66 3.81 3.89
C THR A 43 9.21 3.93 3.43
N LEU A 44 8.72 5.15 3.23
CA LEU A 44 7.35 5.38 2.73
C LEU A 44 7.14 4.77 1.34
N LEU A 45 8.13 4.92 0.44
CA LEU A 45 8.09 4.36 -0.91
C LEU A 45 8.18 2.82 -0.90
N LEU A 46 8.99 2.24 -0.02
CA LEU A 46 9.06 0.78 0.15
C LEU A 46 7.75 0.21 0.68
N CYS A 47 7.14 0.86 1.69
CA CYS A 47 5.83 0.46 2.21
C CYS A 47 4.71 0.59 1.17
N ALA A 48 4.82 1.58 0.27
CA ALA A 48 3.91 1.72 -0.86
C ALA A 48 4.06 0.61 -1.92
N LEU A 49 5.16 -0.16 -1.94
CA LEU A 49 5.36 -1.28 -2.87
C LEU A 49 4.87 -2.63 -2.31
N LEU A 50 4.64 -2.73 -1.00
CA LEU A 50 4.12 -3.93 -0.36
C LEU A 50 2.70 -4.29 -0.85
N PRO A 51 2.26 -5.56 -0.78
CA PRO A 51 0.90 -5.96 -1.15
C PRO A 51 -0.15 -5.08 -0.46
N GLY A 52 -1.08 -4.47 -1.21
CA GLY A 52 -2.07 -3.53 -0.68
C GLY A 52 -1.52 -2.15 -0.29
N GLY A 53 -0.21 -1.99 -0.17
CA GLY A 53 0.51 -0.77 0.15
C GLY A 53 0.18 0.45 -0.74
N PRO A 54 0.10 0.33 -2.08
CA PRO A 54 -0.21 1.45 -2.96
C PRO A 54 -1.57 2.08 -2.64
N PHE A 55 -2.57 1.25 -2.31
CA PHE A 55 -3.91 1.71 -1.93
C PHE A 55 -3.89 2.49 -0.61
N GLY A 56 -3.17 1.97 0.39
CA GLY A 56 -2.96 2.64 1.67
C GLY A 56 -2.20 3.97 1.54
N ALA A 57 -1.15 3.98 0.72
CA ALA A 57 -0.37 5.17 0.44
C ALA A 57 -1.17 6.22 -0.36
N LEU A 58 -1.95 5.85 -1.37
CA LEU A 58 -2.84 6.75 -2.10
C LEU A 58 -3.91 7.36 -1.19
N ALA A 59 -4.53 6.54 -0.34
CA ALA A 59 -5.51 7.01 0.65
C ALA A 59 -4.86 8.01 1.62
N GLY A 60 -3.67 7.70 2.13
CA GLY A 60 -2.92 8.56 3.03
C GLY A 60 -2.53 9.87 2.35
N MET A 61 -1.97 9.82 1.14
CA MET A 61 -1.59 10.99 0.37
C MET A 61 -2.78 11.92 0.10
N ARG A 62 -3.94 11.37 -0.27
CA ARG A 62 -5.15 12.15 -0.56
C ARG A 62 -5.77 12.75 0.71
N LEU A 63 -5.93 11.95 1.76
CA LEU A 63 -6.57 12.40 3.00
C LEU A 63 -5.70 13.42 3.74
N PHE A 64 -4.40 13.14 3.85
CA PHE A 64 -3.46 14.01 4.53
C PHE A 64 -2.97 15.15 3.64
N ARG A 65 -3.28 15.14 2.33
CA ARG A 65 -2.78 16.10 1.32
C ARG A 65 -1.27 16.28 1.42
N HIS A 66 -0.57 15.18 1.72
CA HIS A 66 0.85 15.16 2.03
C HIS A 66 1.60 14.42 0.92
N LYS A 67 2.69 15.02 0.42
CA LYS A 67 3.54 14.50 -0.67
C LYS A 67 2.83 14.21 -2.01
N THR A 68 1.68 14.82 -2.26
CA THR A 68 0.91 14.70 -3.52
C THR A 68 1.57 15.35 -4.74
N ARG A 69 2.50 16.29 -4.53
CA ARG A 69 3.20 16.99 -5.62
C ARG A 69 4.55 16.37 -6.01
N LYS A 70 5.03 15.36 -5.28
CA LYS A 70 6.29 14.69 -5.61
C LYS A 70 6.04 13.63 -6.69
N ALA A 71 6.64 13.85 -7.87
CA ALA A 71 6.52 12.95 -9.02
C ALA A 71 6.93 11.50 -8.67
N SER A 72 7.95 11.30 -7.83
CA SER A 72 8.38 9.98 -7.37
C SER A 72 7.29 9.23 -6.60
N PHE A 73 6.58 9.92 -5.70
CA PHE A 73 5.48 9.34 -4.92
C PHE A 73 4.27 9.01 -5.80
N LEU A 74 3.99 9.84 -6.80
CA LEU A 74 2.90 9.57 -7.75
C LEU A 74 3.24 8.39 -8.66
N ALA A 75 4.44 8.36 -9.25
CA ALA A 75 4.87 7.32 -10.16
C ALA A 75 4.95 5.96 -9.47
N ILE A 76 5.52 5.88 -8.26
CA ILE A 76 5.64 4.62 -7.52
C ILE A 76 4.26 4.12 -7.08
N ASN A 77 3.37 4.99 -6.60
CA ASN A 77 2.02 4.54 -6.23
C ASN A 77 1.19 4.12 -7.44
N ALA A 78 1.24 4.86 -8.55
CA ALA A 78 0.53 4.50 -9.77
C ALA A 78 1.06 3.19 -10.37
N GLY A 79 2.39 3.06 -10.47
CA GLY A 79 3.03 1.82 -10.93
C GLY A 79 2.75 0.64 -10.01
N GLY A 80 2.80 0.86 -8.69
CA GLY A 80 2.47 -0.14 -7.68
C GLY A 80 1.03 -0.65 -7.79
N CYS A 81 0.05 0.25 -7.98
CA CYS A 81 -1.34 -0.14 -8.25
C CYS A 81 -1.47 -1.01 -9.51
N ILE A 82 -0.83 -0.61 -10.62
CA ILE A 82 -0.88 -1.36 -11.88
C ILE A 82 -0.28 -2.76 -11.70
N VAL A 83 0.92 -2.84 -11.10
CA VAL A 83 1.59 -4.12 -10.83
C VAL A 83 0.73 -5.01 -9.97
N GLN A 84 0.11 -4.49 -8.91
CA GLN A 84 -0.73 -5.29 -8.03
C GLN A 84 -2.02 -5.75 -8.68
N LEU A 85 -2.63 -4.95 -9.55
CA LEU A 85 -3.80 -5.37 -10.31
C LEU A 85 -3.45 -6.47 -11.32
N LEU A 86 -2.30 -6.38 -11.99
CA LEU A 86 -1.80 -7.43 -12.88
C LEU A 86 -1.45 -8.72 -12.12
N LEU A 87 -0.83 -8.61 -10.94
CA LEU A 87 -0.56 -9.77 -10.09
C LEU A 87 -1.87 -10.39 -9.60
N ALA A 88 -2.86 -9.56 -9.22
CA ALA A 88 -4.17 -10.05 -8.80
C ALA A 88 -4.89 -10.79 -9.93
N SER A 89 -4.84 -10.33 -11.19
CA SER A 89 -5.45 -11.06 -12.31
C SER A 89 -4.79 -12.43 -12.52
N LEU A 90 -3.46 -12.52 -12.40
CA LEU A 90 -2.76 -13.80 -12.52
C LEU A 90 -3.10 -14.78 -11.38
N VAL A 91 -3.44 -14.26 -10.20
CA VAL A 91 -3.83 -15.08 -9.03
C VAL A 91 -5.30 -15.51 -9.12
N VAL A 92 -6.18 -14.63 -9.61
CA VAL A 92 -7.61 -14.93 -9.81
C VAL A 92 -7.83 -15.95 -10.93
N ASP A 93 -6.96 -15.96 -11.94
CA ASP A 93 -6.98 -16.95 -13.02
C ASP A 93 -6.26 -18.28 -12.65
N GLY A 94 -5.78 -18.43 -11.40
CA GLY A 94 -5.18 -19.66 -10.87
C GLY A 94 -6.18 -20.65 -10.26
N PRO A 95 -5.80 -21.93 -10.12
CA PRO A 95 -6.45 -23.08 -10.75
C PRO A 95 -7.90 -23.32 -10.27
N THR A 96 -8.87 -22.56 -10.78
CA THR A 96 -10.28 -22.99 -10.82
C THR A 96 -10.58 -23.78 -12.11
N GLY A 97 -9.61 -24.60 -12.52
CA GLY A 97 -9.63 -25.43 -13.72
C GLY A 97 -9.27 -26.89 -13.44
N ALA A 98 -9.60 -27.39 -12.25
CA ALA A 98 -9.57 -28.81 -11.89
C ALA A 98 -10.96 -29.26 -11.44
#